data_AF-A0AA36GXY1-F1
#
_entry.id   AF-A0AA36GXY1-F1
#
_cell.length_a   1.000
_cell.length_b   1.000
_cell.length_c   1.000
_cell.angle_alpha   90.00
_cell.angle_beta   90.00
_cell.angle_gamma   90.00
#
_symmetry.space_group_name_H-M   'P 1'
#
loop_
_entity.id
_entity.type
_entity.pdbx_description
1 polymer ?
#
loop_
_entity_poly.entity_id
_entity_poly.type
_entity_poly.pdbx_seq_one_letter_code
_entity_poly.pdbx_strand_id
1 'polypeptide(L)'
;MGRQFDIIFLDACLIQKEDDSICPIRSFQRHAVIQHLAELVGKKGIVFVNVVSRSSTKVLKEMISAKYDQHFKYRKQTRVEGTGNYILSYSQYKYEGLASSSAFEMKDV
;
A
#
# COMPACT_ATOMS: atom_id res chain seq x y z
N MET A 1 -8.70 -21.44 -11.43
CA MET A 1 -7.80 -20.35 -10.99
C MET A 1 -8.37 -19.04 -11.49
N GLY A 2 -8.47 -18.02 -10.63
CA GLY A 2 -8.99 -16.70 -10.99
C GLY A 2 -7.99 -15.89 -11.81
N ARG A 3 -8.44 -14.75 -12.36
CA ARG A 3 -7.58 -13.81 -13.09
C ARG A 3 -6.50 -13.25 -12.16
N GLN A 4 -5.26 -13.25 -12.62
CA GLN A 4 -4.14 -12.55 -11.97
C GLN A 4 -3.83 -11.26 -12.73
N PHE A 5 -3.29 -10.28 -12.02
CA PHE A 5 -2.95 -8.96 -12.55
C PHE A 5 -1.48 -8.67 -12.32
N ASP A 6 -0.79 -8.11 -13.31
CA ASP A 6 0.60 -7.67 -13.13
C ASP A 6 0.67 -6.45 -12.18
N ILE A 7 -0.33 -5.57 -12.26
CA ILE A 7 -0.36 -4.33 -11.48
C ILE A 7 -1.78 -4.04 -11.03
N ILE A 8 -1.94 -3.63 -9.77
CA ILE A 8 -3.17 -3.06 -9.23
C ILE A 8 -2.86 -1.66 -8.69
N PHE A 9 -3.64 -0.67 -9.11
CA PHE A 9 -3.63 0.68 -8.55
C PHE A 9 -4.83 0.87 -7.64
N LEU A 10 -4.56 1.27 -6.41
CA LEU A 10 -5.56 1.56 -5.40
C LEU A 10 -5.58 3.05 -5.09
N ASP A 11 -6.45 3.76 -5.81
CA ASP A 11 -6.76 5.18 -5.60
C ASP A 11 -8.23 5.33 -5.22
N ALA A 12 -8.59 4.75 -4.07
CA ALA A 12 -9.97 4.68 -3.61
C ALA A 12 -10.12 5.51 -2.33
N CYS A 13 -10.77 6.66 -2.45
CA CYS A 13 -10.91 7.64 -1.38
C CYS A 13 -12.36 7.78 -0.92
N LEU A 14 -12.55 8.08 0.37
CA LEU A 14 -13.85 8.46 0.91
C LEU A 14 -13.79 9.94 1.21
N ILE A 15 -14.69 10.70 0.61
CA ILE A 15 -14.90 12.12 0.91
C ILE A 15 -15.94 12.16 2.05
N GLN A 16 -15.52 12.57 3.25
CA GLN A 16 -16.44 12.81 4.36
C GLN A 16 -16.99 14.24 4.30
N LYS A 17 -18.08 14.53 5.03
CA LYS A 17 -18.90 15.76 4.95
C LYS A 17 -18.20 17.09 5.30
N GLU A 18 -16.87 17.11 5.43
CA GLU A 18 -16.06 18.30 5.78
C GLU A 18 -14.78 18.37 4.92
N ASP A 19 -14.82 17.86 3.68
CA ASP A 19 -13.69 17.80 2.73
C ASP A 19 -12.46 17.00 3.22
N ASP A 20 -12.61 16.18 4.26
CA ASP A 20 -11.56 15.27 4.71
C ASP A 20 -11.57 14.00 3.83
N SER A 21 -10.62 13.93 2.90
CA SER A 21 -10.38 12.74 2.09
C SER A 21 -9.44 11.78 2.81
N ILE A 22 -9.86 10.53 2.92
CA ILE A 22 -9.04 9.44 3.45
C ILE A 22 -8.85 8.39 2.36
N CYS A 23 -7.60 8.16 1.98
CA CYS A 23 -7.22 7.13 1.01
C CYS A 23 -6.17 6.18 1.63
N PRO A 24 -6.33 4.85 1.47
CA PRO A 24 -7.47 4.19 0.87
C PRO A 24 -8.68 4.14 1.84
N ILE A 25 -9.89 3.98 1.32
CA ILE A 25 -11.10 3.77 2.14
C ILE A 25 -10.95 2.56 3.07
N ARG A 26 -11.64 2.59 4.22
CA ARG A 26 -11.53 1.56 5.27
C ARG A 26 -11.74 0.13 4.75
N SER A 27 -12.56 -0.08 3.72
CA SER A 27 -12.78 -1.39 3.12
C SER A 27 -11.49 -2.01 2.55
N PHE A 28 -10.62 -1.22 1.92
CA PHE A 28 -9.33 -1.69 1.42
C PHE A 28 -8.22 -1.75 2.48
N GLN A 29 -8.56 -1.42 3.73
CA GLN A 29 -7.68 -1.60 4.88
C GLN A 29 -8.02 -2.85 5.69
N ARG A 30 -9.00 -3.66 5.25
CA ARG A 30 -9.39 -4.90 5.92
C ARG A 30 -8.40 -6.00 5.56
N HIS A 31 -7.96 -6.77 6.55
CA HIS A 31 -6.98 -7.84 6.38
C HIS A 31 -7.34 -8.81 5.24
N ALA A 32 -8.59 -9.28 5.19
CA ALA A 32 -9.06 -10.17 4.12
C ALA A 32 -9.00 -9.53 2.73
N VAL A 33 -9.25 -8.22 2.60
CA VAL A 33 -9.17 -7.54 1.29
C VAL A 33 -7.71 -7.42 0.85
N ILE A 34 -6.81 -7.09 1.77
CA ILE A 34 -5.37 -6.98 1.50
C ILE A 34 -4.82 -8.35 1.08
N GLN A 35 -5.21 -9.42 1.77
CA GLN A 35 -4.84 -10.78 1.40
C GLN A 35 -5.29 -11.12 -0.03
N HIS A 36 -6.56 -10.85 -0.37
CA HIS A 36 -7.04 -11.09 -1.74
C HIS A 36 -6.29 -10.25 -2.77
N LEU A 37 -5.92 -9.00 -2.46
CA LEU A 37 -5.08 -8.20 -3.36
C LEU A 37 -3.72 -8.85 -3.60
N ALA A 38 -3.10 -9.40 -2.56
CA ALA A 38 -1.83 -10.13 -2.67
C ALA A 38 -1.95 -11.39 -3.54
N GLU A 39 -3.05 -12.13 -3.41
CA GLU A 39 -3.35 -13.30 -4.24
C GLU A 39 -3.61 -12.93 -5.71
N LEU A 40 -4.32 -11.82 -5.95
CA LEU A 40 -4.65 -11.31 -7.28
C LEU A 40 -3.42 -10.80 -8.04
N VAL A 41 -2.46 -10.15 -7.39
CA VAL A 41 -1.20 -9.75 -8.06
C VAL A 41 -0.20 -10.89 -8.21
N GLY A 42 -0.37 -11.96 -7.43
CA GLY A 42 0.49 -13.12 -7.47
C GLY A 42 1.94 -12.82 -7.07
N LYS A 43 2.86 -13.69 -7.52
CA LYS A 43 4.26 -13.68 -7.04
C LYS A 43 5.09 -12.51 -7.55
N LYS A 44 4.74 -11.96 -8.73
CA LYS A 44 5.51 -10.91 -9.38
C LYS A 44 4.75 -9.59 -9.49
N GLY A 45 3.43 -9.58 -9.33
CA GLY A 45 2.71 -8.33 -9.49
C GLY A 45 2.96 -7.32 -8.36
N ILE A 46 2.47 -6.11 -8.57
CA ILE A 46 2.67 -4.96 -7.69
C ILE A 46 1.33 -4.32 -7.36
N VAL A 47 1.11 -4.01 -6.09
CA VAL A 47 0.00 -3.15 -5.64
C VAL A 47 0.54 -1.76 -5.32
N PHE A 48 -0.03 -0.73 -5.93
CA PHE A 48 0.22 0.67 -5.59
C PHE A 48 -0.95 1.21 -4.81
N VAL A 49 -0.70 1.78 -3.63
CA VAL A 49 -1.71 2.36 -2.75
C VAL A 49 -1.45 3.85 -2.62
N ASN A 50 -2.40 4.67 -3.06
CA ASN A 50 -2.37 6.10 -2.79
C ASN A 50 -2.85 6.36 -1.35
N VAL A 51 -2.01 7.03 -0.57
CA VAL A 51 -2.30 7.41 0.81
C VAL A 51 -2.43 8.92 0.90
N VAL A 52 -3.63 9.34 1.25
CA VAL A 52 -4.01 10.76 1.39
C VAL A 52 -4.77 10.93 2.69
N SER A 53 -4.40 11.96 3.43
CA SER A 53 -5.16 12.48 4.57
C SER A 53 -4.88 13.96 4.70
N ARG A 54 -5.91 14.75 5.00
CA ARG A 54 -5.74 16.17 5.30
C ARG A 54 -5.23 16.41 6.73
N SER A 55 -5.71 15.59 7.66
CA SER A 55 -5.46 15.73 9.10
C SER A 55 -4.14 15.11 9.58
N SER A 56 -3.72 13.95 9.06
CA SER A 56 -2.41 13.36 9.41
C SER A 56 -1.96 12.24 8.45
N THR A 57 -1.42 12.60 7.28
CA THR A 57 -0.94 11.58 6.33
C THR A 57 0.16 10.71 6.90
N LYS A 58 1.05 11.25 7.74
CA LYS A 58 2.16 10.47 8.31
C LYS A 58 1.65 9.32 9.18
N VAL A 59 0.70 9.58 10.09
CA VAL A 59 0.13 8.56 10.98
C VAL A 59 -0.67 7.55 10.18
N LEU A 60 -1.54 8.02 9.28
CA LEU A 60 -2.36 7.14 8.43
C LEU A 60 -1.47 6.20 7.59
N LYS A 61 -0.38 6.73 7.03
CA LYS A 61 0.57 5.97 6.23
C LYS A 61 1.25 4.86 7.03
N GLU A 62 1.66 5.10 8.28
CA GLU A 62 2.23 4.05 9.13
C GLU A 62 1.19 2.97 9.49
N MET A 63 -0.06 3.38 9.77
CA MET A 63 -1.14 2.43 10.04
C MET A 63 -1.48 1.55 8.83
N ILE A 64 -1.53 2.12 7.63
CA ILE A 64 -1.77 1.36 6.39
C ILE A 64 -0.58 0.44 6.12
N SER A 65 0.64 0.96 6.28
CA SER A 65 1.89 0.21 6.15
C SER A 65 1.87 -1.05 6.99
N ALA A 66 1.61 -0.93 8.29
CA ALA A 66 1.57 -2.07 9.22
C ALA A 66 0.57 -3.17 8.82
N LYS A 67 -0.50 -2.82 8.10
CA LYS A 67 -1.50 -3.79 7.63
C LYS A 67 -1.05 -4.50 6.35
N TYR A 68 -0.48 -3.76 5.40
CA TYR A 68 -0.03 -4.33 4.13
C TYR A 68 1.28 -5.11 4.28
N ASP A 69 2.18 -4.70 5.18
CA ASP A 69 3.44 -5.40 5.47
C ASP A 69 3.21 -6.83 6.01
N GLN A 70 2.02 -7.14 6.53
CA GLN A 70 1.65 -8.51 6.95
C GLN A 70 1.44 -9.46 5.77
N HIS A 71 1.15 -8.91 4.59
CA HIS A 71 0.76 -9.68 3.40
C HIS A 71 1.78 -9.61 2.28
N PHE A 72 2.68 -8.63 2.30
CA PHE A 72 3.67 -8.40 1.26
C PHE A 72 5.08 -8.39 1.83
N LYS A 73 6.02 -9.03 1.12
CA LYS A 73 7.42 -9.14 1.54
C LYS A 73 8.21 -7.85 1.33
N TYR A 74 7.86 -7.08 0.30
CA TYR A 74 8.61 -5.89 -0.09
C TYR A 74 7.69 -4.69 -0.21
N ARG A 75 8.19 -3.53 0.26
CA ARG A 75 7.53 -2.24 0.15
C ARG A 75 8.51 -1.15 -0.29
N LYS A 76 8.05 -0.26 -1.16
CA LYS A 76 8.62 1.07 -1.35
C LYS A 76 7.61 2.14 -0.98
N GLN A 77 8.11 3.24 -0.42
CA GLN A 77 7.33 4.44 -0.17
C GLN A 77 7.87 5.57 -1.03
N THR A 78 7.00 6.33 -1.67
CA THR A 78 7.36 7.52 -2.44
C THR A 78 6.46 8.67 -2.03
N ARG A 79 7.04 9.79 -1.61
CA ARG A 79 6.28 11.03 -1.36
C ARG A 79 6.05 11.72 -2.70
N VAL A 80 4.83 12.15 -2.97
CA VAL A 80 4.51 12.88 -4.21
C VAL A 80 4.84 14.35 -4.01
N GLU A 81 5.76 14.86 -4.83
CA GLU A 81 6.21 16.26 -4.77
C GLU A 81 5.05 17.25 -4.96
N GLY A 82 5.10 18.38 -4.26
CA GLY A 82 4.03 19.38 -4.29
C GLY A 82 2.74 18.97 -3.58
N THR A 83 2.69 17.78 -2.96
CA THR A 83 1.49 17.29 -2.25
C THR A 83 1.79 16.74 -0.85
N GLY A 84 0.73 16.43 -0.11
CA GLY A 84 0.79 15.68 1.14
C GLY A 84 0.71 14.16 0.96
N ASN A 85 0.69 13.66 -0.28
CA ASN A 85 0.34 12.28 -0.61
C ASN A 85 1.57 11.36 -0.58
N TYR A 86 1.32 10.08 -0.28
CA TYR A 86 2.32 9.02 -0.39
C TYR A 86 1.80 7.90 -1.29
N ILE A 87 2.66 7.39 -2.14
CA ILE A 87 2.44 6.12 -2.84
C ILE A 87 3.19 5.04 -2.08
N LEU A 88 2.45 4.00 -1.66
CA LEU A 88 3.00 2.79 -1.09
C LEU A 88 2.93 1.69 -2.14
N SER A 89 4.08 1.16 -2.55
CA SER A 89 4.19 0.08 -3.54
C SER A 89 4.52 -1.22 -2.83
N TYR A 90 3.78 -2.29 -3.10
CA TYR A 90 3.91 -3.58 -2.44
C TYR A 90 4.09 -4.71 -3.44
N SER A 91 4.99 -5.65 -3.15
CA SER A 91 5.18 -6.84 -3.97
C SER A 91 5.67 -8.04 -3.15
N GLN A 92 5.45 -9.24 -3.69
CA GLN A 92 6.09 -10.47 -3.21
C GLN A 92 7.50 -10.66 -3.79
N TYR A 93 7.83 -9.96 -4.88
CA TYR A 93 9.09 -10.05 -5.59
C TYR A 93 9.99 -8.84 -5.32
N LYS A 94 11.29 -9.09 -5.17
CA LYS A 94 12.28 -8.03 -4.97
C LYS A 94 12.66 -7.43 -6.32
N TYR A 95 11.99 -6.34 -6.70
CA TYR A 95 12.41 -5.54 -7.84
C TYR A 95 13.58 -4.62 -7.45
N GLU A 96 14.56 -4.49 -8.33
CA GLU A 96 15.58 -3.44 -8.23
C GLU A 96 14.87 -2.08 -8.21
N GLY A 97 15.18 -1.26 -7.20
CA GLY A 97 14.52 0.04 -7.01
C GLY A 97 13.18 0.03 -6.26
N LEU A 98 12.60 -1.13 -5.92
CA LEU A 98 11.59 -1.27 -4.84
C LEU A 98 12.24 -1.44 -3.45
N ALA A 99 13.56 -1.68 -3.42
CA ALA A 99 14.36 -1.75 -2.20
C ALA A 99 15.11 -0.44 -1.93
N SER A 100 14.43 0.57 -1.40
CA SER A 100 15.01 1.69 -0.61
C SER A 100 13.85 2.49 0.01
N SER A 101 13.80 2.90 1.27
CA SER A 101 14.65 2.83 2.47
C SER A 101 13.67 3.03 3.64
N SER A 102 13.53 2.14 4.61
CA SER A 102 14.34 2.10 5.83
C SER A 102 14.22 0.70 6.46
N ALA A 103 15.38 0.07 6.72
CA ALA A 103 15.61 -1.07 7.61
C ALA A 103 14.41 -2.01 7.88
N PHE A 104 14.41 -3.16 7.20
CA PHE A 104 13.90 -4.39 7.82
C PHE A 104 14.96 -5.46 7.65
N GLU A 105 15.50 -5.86 8.79
CA GLU A 105 16.22 -7.09 8.99
C GLU A 105 15.37 -8.26 8.50
N MET A 106 16.00 -9.20 7.81
CA MET A 106 15.43 -10.51 7.61
C MET A 106 15.05 -11.08 8.97
N LYS A 107 13.77 -11.43 9.16
CA LYS A 107 13.42 -12.40 10.18
C LYS A 107 13.78 -13.76 9.62
N ASP A 108 14.92 -14.28 10.04
CA ASP A 108 15.24 -15.68 9.90
C ASP A 108 14.13 -16.50 10.60
N VAL A 109 13.54 -17.43 9.87
CA VAL A 109 12.78 -18.56 10.42
C VAL A 109 13.65 -19.78 10.24
#